data_AF-A0A1Y2MS77-F1
#
_entry.id   AF-A0A1Y2MS77-F1
#
_cell.length_a   1.000
_cell.length_b   1.000
_cell.length_c   1.000
_cell.angle_alpha   90.00
_cell.angle_beta   90.00
_cell.angle_gamma   90.00
#
_symmetry.space_group_name_H-M   'P 1'
#
loop_
_entity.id
_entity.type
_entity.pdbx_description
1 polymer ?
#
loop_
_entity_poly.entity_id
_entity_poly.type
_entity_poly.pdbx_seq_one_letter_code
_entity_poly.pdbx_strand_id
1 'polypeptide(L)'
;MGEHKDRMLRNEWYLDEPDLVEDHDRRRAGWERPAPIAIGADAWLGAGVIICPGVTIGPDSVVGAGSVVTRDVGERVLVAGNPARTVRRI
;
A
#
# COMPACT_ATOMS: atom_id res chain seq x y z
N MET A 1 6.06 6.84 -11.31
CA MET A 1 5.60 6.50 -9.94
C MET A 1 5.72 4.99 -9.63
N GLY A 2 5.56 4.08 -10.61
CA GLY A 2 5.57 2.63 -10.38
C GLY A 2 6.91 2.03 -9.91
N GLU A 3 8.04 2.41 -10.52
CA GLU A 3 9.35 1.80 -10.21
C GLU A 3 9.81 2.01 -8.76
N HIS A 4 9.61 3.21 -8.20
CA HIS A 4 9.99 3.51 -6.82
C HIS A 4 9.18 2.69 -5.80
N LYS A 5 7.88 2.47 -6.07
CA LYS A 5 7.00 1.70 -5.18
C LYS A 5 7.38 0.22 -5.21
N ASP A 6 7.64 -0.33 -6.39
CA ASP A 6 8.04 -1.72 -6.52
C ASP A 6 9.40 -2.00 -5.84
N ARG A 7 10.36 -1.07 -5.90
CA ARG A 7 11.63 -1.15 -5.14
C ARG A 7 11.45 -1.03 -3.62
N MET A 8 10.57 -0.12 -3.18
CA MET A 8 10.21 0.03 -1.76
C MET A 8 9.63 -1.26 -1.18
N LEU A 9 8.72 -1.92 -1.91
CA LEU A 9 8.07 -3.17 -1.48
C LEU A 9 9.03 -4.36 -1.43
N ARG A 10 10.12 -4.32 -2.20
CA ARG A 10 11.19 -5.33 -2.16
C ARG A 10 12.29 -5.00 -1.15
N ASN A 11 12.14 -3.92 -0.38
CA ASN A 11 13.16 -3.35 0.50
C ASN A 11 14.48 -2.95 -0.20
N GLU A 12 14.57 -3.03 -1.53
CA GLU A 12 15.72 -2.60 -2.33
C GLU A 12 15.97 -1.09 -2.15
N TRP A 13 14.90 -0.32 -1.95
CA TRP A 13 15.01 1.11 -1.72
C TRP A 13 15.79 1.48 -0.44
N TYR A 14 15.75 0.65 0.60
CA TYR A 14 16.53 0.84 1.82
C TYR A 14 17.98 0.34 1.70
N LEU A 15 18.28 -0.48 0.70
CA LEU A 15 19.60 -1.05 0.47
C LEU A 15 20.44 -0.20 -0.50
N ASP A 16 19.78 0.43 -1.49
CA ASP A 16 20.46 1.16 -2.56
C ASP A 16 20.60 2.67 -2.29
N GLU A 17 19.88 3.20 -1.30
CA GLU A 17 19.96 4.61 -0.88
C GLU A 17 20.21 4.69 0.65
N PRO A 18 21.44 4.37 1.11
CA PRO A 18 21.78 4.30 2.53
C PRO A 18 21.54 5.62 3.27
N ASP A 19 21.64 6.74 2.54
CA ASP A 19 21.39 8.08 3.02
C ASP A 19 19.93 8.31 3.42
N LEU A 20 18.91 7.62 2.89
CA LEU A 20 17.53 7.83 3.38
C LEU A 20 17.25 7.19 4.75
N VAL A 21 18.04 6.17 5.12
CA VAL A 21 17.92 5.51 6.44
C VAL A 21 18.73 6.26 7.51
N GLU A 22 19.79 6.95 7.12
CA GLU A 22 20.72 7.64 8.03
C GLU A 22 20.53 9.17 8.05
N ASP A 23 19.98 9.76 7.00
CA ASP A 23 19.74 11.21 6.87
C ASP A 23 18.44 11.62 7.57
N HIS A 24 18.59 11.98 8.84
CA HIS A 24 17.51 12.48 9.68
C HIS A 24 16.91 13.80 9.18
N ASP A 25 17.68 14.63 8.46
CA ASP A 25 17.21 15.94 7.99
C ASP A 25 16.28 15.79 6.78
N ARG A 26 16.55 14.84 5.88
CA ARG A 26 15.64 14.50 4.77
C ARG A 26 14.30 13.94 5.22
N ARG A 27 14.28 13.06 6.23
CA ARG A 27 13.03 12.57 6.82
C ARG A 27 12.21 13.70 7.45
N ARG A 28 12.89 14.56 8.23
CA ARG A 28 12.27 15.77 8.80
C ARG A 28 11.72 16.72 7.73
N ALA A 29 12.35 16.76 6.56
CA ALA A 29 11.90 17.53 5.40
C ALA A 29 10.74 16.88 4.62
N GLY A 30 10.17 15.76 5.09
CA GLY A 30 8.97 15.15 4.49
C GLY A 30 9.21 14.39 3.20
N TRP A 31 10.44 13.95 2.93
CA TRP A 31 10.78 13.12 1.77
C TRP A 31 10.16 11.71 1.81
N GLU A 32 9.55 11.33 2.94
CA GLU A 32 8.64 10.19 3.06
C GLU A 32 7.35 10.47 2.27
N ARG A 33 7.38 10.22 0.96
CA ARG A 33 6.34 10.60 -0.03
C ARG A 33 4.91 10.26 0.45
N PRO A 34 4.18 11.22 1.06
CA PRO A 34 2.81 10.98 1.45
C PRO A 34 1.95 11.07 0.19
N ALA A 35 1.12 10.06 -0.05
CA ALA A 35 0.17 10.06 -1.14
C ALA A 35 -1.20 9.64 -0.58
N PRO A 36 -2.28 10.34 -0.98
CA PRO A 36 -3.60 10.12 -0.41
C PRO A 36 -4.06 8.68 -0.64
N ILE A 37 -4.80 8.15 0.33
CA ILE A 37 -5.49 6.86 0.23
C ILE A 37 -6.98 7.18 0.06
N ALA A 38 -7.63 6.51 -0.89
CA ALA A 38 -9.06 6.61 -1.10
C ALA A 38 -9.72 5.26 -0.79
N ILE A 39 -10.78 5.28 0.00
CA ILE A 39 -11.57 4.09 0.35
C ILE A 39 -13.01 4.32 -0.12
N GLY A 40 -13.47 3.44 -1.02
CA GLY A 40 -14.82 3.48 -1.56
C GLY A 40 -15.90 3.13 -0.53
N ALA A 41 -17.14 3.47 -0.86
CA ALA A 41 -18.31 3.13 -0.04
C ALA A 41 -18.40 1.61 0.19
N ASP A 42 -18.82 1.24 1.40
CA ASP A 42 -19.08 -0.15 1.80
C ASP A 42 -17.89 -1.13 1.69
N ALA A 43 -16.67 -0.60 1.53
CA ALA A 43 -15.46 -1.42 1.60
C ALA A 43 -15.24 -1.96 3.02
N TRP A 44 -15.00 -3.27 3.14
CA TRP A 44 -14.70 -3.92 4.42
C TRP A 44 -13.21 -4.23 4.54
N LEU A 45 -12.55 -3.62 5.54
CA LEU A 45 -11.15 -3.86 5.84
C LEU A 45 -11.05 -4.76 7.09
N GLY A 46 -10.48 -5.95 6.91
CA GLY A 46 -10.18 -6.86 8.01
C GLY A 46 -9.16 -6.26 8.99
N ALA A 47 -9.09 -6.85 10.19
CA ALA A 47 -8.17 -6.39 11.22
C ALA A 47 -6.70 -6.42 10.75
N GLY A 48 -5.93 -5.38 11.07
CA GLY A 48 -4.50 -5.32 10.79
C GLY A 48 -4.12 -5.15 9.32
N VAL A 49 -5.04 -4.69 8.47
CA VAL A 49 -4.73 -4.33 7.08
C VAL A 49 -3.76 -3.13 7.05
N ILE A 50 -2.75 -3.21 6.19
CA ILE A 50 -1.82 -2.13 5.87
C ILE A 50 -2.09 -1.67 4.44
N ILE A 51 -2.32 -0.38 4.23
CA ILE A 51 -2.52 0.22 2.90
C ILE A 51 -1.34 1.14 2.60
N CYS A 52 -0.61 0.88 1.51
CA CYS A 52 0.50 1.73 1.09
C CYS A 52 -0.01 3.08 0.54
N PRO A 53 0.81 4.14 0.62
CA PRO A 53 0.47 5.45 0.06
C PRO A 53 0.01 5.39 -1.41
N GLY A 54 -0.97 6.23 -1.74
CA GLY A 54 -1.48 6.39 -3.11
C GLY A 54 -2.41 5.27 -3.59
N VAL A 55 -2.83 4.35 -2.72
CA VAL A 55 -3.75 3.26 -3.08
C VAL A 55 -5.20 3.72 -3.01
N THR A 56 -5.98 3.32 -4.02
CA THR A 56 -7.45 3.40 -4.03
C THR A 56 -8.06 2.02 -3.80
N ILE A 57 -9.01 1.93 -2.87
CA ILE A 57 -9.83 0.74 -2.61
C ILE A 57 -11.22 0.98 -3.21
N GLY A 58 -11.61 0.19 -4.19
CA GLY A 58 -12.93 0.31 -4.85
C GLY A 58 -14.10 -0.02 -3.90
N PRO A 59 -15.30 0.51 -4.19
CA PRO A 59 -16.49 0.25 -3.40
C PRO A 59 -16.87 -1.23 -3.36
N ASP A 60 -17.61 -1.64 -2.32
CA ASP A 60 -18.07 -3.02 -2.09
C ASP A 60 -16.94 -4.08 -2.02
N SER A 61 -15.68 -3.67 -1.92
CA SER A 61 -14.55 -4.60 -1.87
C SER A 61 -14.23 -5.04 -0.45
N VAL A 62 -13.65 -6.23 -0.31
CA VAL A 62 -13.22 -6.80 0.96
C VAL A 62 -11.70 -6.98 0.95
N VAL A 63 -11.03 -6.43 1.95
CA VAL A 63 -9.60 -6.65 2.19
C VAL A 63 -9.45 -7.59 3.39
N GLY A 64 -8.93 -8.80 3.15
CA GLY A 64 -8.72 -9.79 4.21
C GLY A 64 -7.77 -9.31 5.31
N ALA A 65 -7.95 -9.81 6.53
CA ALA A 65 -7.13 -9.45 7.69
C ALA A 65 -5.62 -9.66 7.44
N GLY A 66 -4.78 -8.77 7.98
CA GLY A 66 -3.32 -8.81 7.85
C GLY A 66 -2.78 -8.55 6.44
N SER A 67 -3.61 -8.16 5.48
CA SER A 67 -3.16 -7.92 4.10
C SER A 67 -2.34 -6.64 3.98
N VAL A 68 -1.34 -6.65 3.10
CA VAL A 68 -0.55 -5.47 2.73
C VAL A 68 -0.93 -5.05 1.32
N VAL A 69 -1.74 -4.00 1.21
CA VAL A 69 -2.27 -3.51 -0.05
C VAL A 69 -1.30 -2.53 -0.69
N THR A 70 -0.68 -2.99 -1.76
CA THR A 70 0.40 -2.27 -2.43
C THR A 70 -0.01 -1.68 -3.78
N ARG A 71 -1.22 -1.97 -4.26
CA ARG A 71 -1.77 -1.52 -5.54
C ARG A 71 -3.26 -1.30 -5.39
N ASP A 72 -3.86 -0.56 -6.31
CA ASP A 72 -5.29 -0.29 -6.29
C ASP A 72 -6.10 -1.58 -6.31
N VAL A 73 -7.19 -1.57 -5.56
CA VAL A 73 -8.15 -2.65 -5.47
C VAL A 73 -9.38 -2.24 -6.25
N GLY A 74 -9.83 -3.09 -7.17
CA GLY A 74 -11.06 -2.87 -7.92
C GLY A 74 -12.30 -2.89 -7.02
N GLU A 75 -13.45 -2.55 -7.58
CA GLU A 75 -14.74 -2.72 -6.92
C GLU A 75 -15.14 -4.20 -6.83
N ARG A 76 -15.97 -4.55 -5.83
CA ARG A 76 -16.63 -5.86 -5.72
C ARG A 76 -15.68 -7.06 -5.81
N VAL A 77 -14.52 -6.97 -5.15
CA VAL A 77 -13.53 -8.06 -5.07
C VAL A 77 -13.12 -8.34 -3.64
N LEU A 78 -12.76 -9.59 -3.39
CA LEU A 78 -12.01 -9.99 -2.21
C LEU A 78 -10.52 -10.00 -2.56
N VAL A 79 -9.71 -9.23 -1.83
CA VAL A 79 -8.24 -9.30 -1.90
C VAL A 79 -7.67 -9.80 -0.59
N ALA A 80 -6.55 -10.52 -0.63
CA ALA A 80 -5.85 -10.97 0.57
C ALA A 80 -4.34 -11.15 0.33
N GLY A 81 -3.55 -11.13 1.42
CA GLY A 81 -2.14 -11.51 1.44
C GLY A 81 -1.16 -10.34 1.52
N ASN A 82 0.14 -10.67 1.55
CA ASN A 82 1.25 -9.73 1.49
C ASN A 82 2.23 -10.17 0.37
N PRO A 83 2.24 -9.48 -0.79
CA PRO A 83 1.36 -8.37 -1.15
C PRO A 83 -0.07 -8.84 -1.46
N ALA A 84 -1.06 -7.99 -1.22
CA ALA A 84 -2.47 -8.33 -1.44
C ALA A 84 -2.77 -8.61 -2.92
N ARG A 85 -3.53 -9.67 -3.19
CA ARG A 85 -3.96 -10.08 -4.54
C ARG A 85 -5.44 -10.42 -4.55
N THR A 86 -6.09 -10.21 -5.68
CA THR A 86 -7.48 -10.63 -5.89
C THR A 86 -7.61 -12.13 -5.73
N VAL A 87 -8.44 -12.54 -4.79
CA VAL A 87 -8.82 -13.93 -4.54
C VAL A 87 -10.01 -14.29 -5.43
N ARG A 88 -11.06 -13.45 -5.43
CA ARG A 88 -12.27 -13.62 -6.25
C ARG A 88 -13.09 -12.33 -6.36
N ARG A 89 -14.10 -12.31 -7.23
CA ARG A 89 -15.18 -11.31 -7.25
C ARG A 89 -16.26 -11.61 -6.20
N ILE A 90 -17.03 -10.59 -5.82
CA ILE A 90 -18.14 -10.63 -4.84
C ILE A 90 -19.44 -10.17 -5.50
#